data_AF-A0A849S2T6-F1
#
_entry.id   AF-A0A849S2T6-F1
#
_cell.length_a   1.000
_cell.length_b   1.000
_cell.length_c   1.000
_cell.angle_alpha   90.00
_cell.angle_beta   90.00
_cell.angle_gamma   90.00
#
_symmetry.space_group_name_H-M   'P 1'
#
loop_
_entity.id
_entity.type
_entity.pdbx_description
1 polymer ?
#
loop_
_entity_poly.entity_id
_entity_poly.type
_entity_poly.pdbx_seq_one_letter_code
_entity_poly.pdbx_strand_id
1 'polypeptide(L)'
;MDFNKLIDIIKEVANEQGYEITDGGRKFEVYIDRYNAASFEVWANSSSGYIQVHQWEFGDNVESTGKYGRGVYSLRSYSDVVHFCNIMMSSAAIRARRRI
;
A
#
# COMPACT_ATOMS: atom_id res chain seq x y z
N MET A 1 2.62 4.54 19.71
CA MET A 1 2.26 5.10 18.39
C MET A 1 0.82 4.74 18.12
N ASP A 2 -0.01 5.70 17.73
CA ASP A 2 -1.41 5.42 17.45
C ASP A 2 -1.54 4.87 16.02
N PHE A 3 -1.57 3.54 15.89
CA PHE A 3 -1.66 2.88 14.58
C PHE A 3 -2.92 3.26 13.82
N ASN A 4 -4.02 3.54 14.51
CA ASN A 4 -5.26 3.90 13.83
C ASN A 4 -5.07 5.25 13.10
N LYS A 5 -4.47 6.25 13.76
CA LYS A 5 -4.15 7.53 13.11
C LYS A 5 -3.23 7.39 11.91
N LEU A 6 -2.24 6.50 11.98
CA LEU A 6 -1.32 6.26 10.87
C LEU A 6 -2.00 5.57 9.68
N ILE A 7 -2.88 4.62 9.95
CA ILE A 7 -3.71 3.99 8.93
C ILE A 7 -4.61 5.02 8.27
N ASP A 8 -5.22 5.92 9.05
CA ASP A 8 -6.10 6.96 8.54
C ASP A 8 -5.33 7.89 7.58
N ILE A 9 -4.11 8.32 7.95
CA ILE A 9 -3.23 9.10 7.04
C ILE A 9 -2.94 8.34 5.74
N ILE A 10 -2.61 7.05 5.81
CA ILE A 10 -2.35 6.22 4.62
C ILE A 10 -3.60 6.18 3.72
N LYS A 11 -4.78 5.97 4.31
CA LYS A 11 -6.05 5.90 3.58
C LYS A 11 -6.44 7.24 2.96
N GLU A 12 -6.25 8.34 3.69
CA GLU A 12 -6.52 9.69 3.18
C GLU A 12 -5.65 10.01 1.97
N VAL A 13 -4.33 9.79 2.06
CA VAL A 13 -3.41 9.99 0.92
C VAL A 13 -3.75 9.06 -0.24
N ALA A 14 -4.05 7.79 0.04
CA ALA A 14 -4.44 6.84 -1.01
C ALA A 14 -5.70 7.31 -1.77
N ASN A 15 -6.74 7.74 -1.04
CA ASN A 15 -7.95 8.30 -1.64
C ASN A 15 -7.66 9.55 -2.47
N GLU A 16 -6.83 10.47 -1.95
CA GLU A 16 -6.41 11.69 -2.67
C GLU A 16 -5.71 11.36 -3.99
N GLN A 17 -4.86 10.33 -3.99
CA GLN A 17 -4.08 9.91 -5.17
C GLN A 17 -4.88 8.98 -6.11
N GLY A 18 -6.15 8.70 -5.80
CA GLY A 18 -7.05 7.90 -6.63
C GLY A 18 -6.81 6.38 -6.56
N TYR A 19 -6.27 5.89 -5.44
CA TYR A 19 -6.25 4.46 -5.15
C TYR A 19 -7.63 3.99 -4.68
N GLU A 20 -7.99 2.78 -5.05
CA GLU A 20 -9.05 2.01 -4.39
C GLU A 20 -8.50 1.39 -3.10
N ILE A 21 -9.38 1.30 -2.09
CA ILE A 21 -9.05 0.75 -0.77
C ILE A 21 -10.05 -0.37 -0.47
N THR A 22 -9.57 -1.57 -0.11
CA THR A 22 -10.46 -2.67 0.27
C THR A 22 -11.00 -2.50 1.68
N ASP A 23 -12.16 -3.11 1.94
CA ASP A 23 -12.75 -3.12 3.27
C ASP A 23 -11.86 -3.87 4.25
N GLY A 24 -11.33 -3.13 5.21
CA GLY A 24 -10.36 -3.62 6.16
C GLY A 24 -9.93 -2.55 7.16
N GLY A 25 -10.15 -2.81 8.45
CA GLY A 25 -9.76 -1.86 9.50
C GLY A 25 -8.24 -1.73 9.61
N ARG A 26 -7.56 -2.87 9.84
CA ARG A 26 -6.11 -2.94 10.08
C ARG A 26 -5.34 -3.80 9.07
N LYS A 27 -6.05 -4.50 8.21
CA LYS A 27 -5.49 -5.22 7.07
C LYS A 27 -6.32 -4.84 5.86
N PHE A 28 -5.72 -4.16 4.90
CA PHE A 28 -6.41 -3.65 3.72
C PHE A 28 -5.44 -3.54 2.55
N GLU A 29 -5.99 -3.46 1.34
CA GLU A 29 -5.25 -3.24 0.12
C GLU A 29 -5.44 -1.80 -0.34
N VAL A 30 -4.43 -1.28 -1.03
CA VAL A 30 -4.42 0.03 -1.67
C VAL A 30 -3.85 -0.16 -3.07
N TYR A 31 -4.71 -0.01 -4.09
CA TYR A 31 -4.31 -0.25 -5.49
C TYR A 31 -4.99 0.73 -6.46
N ILE A 32 -4.33 1.07 -7.55
CA ILE A 32 -4.96 1.80 -8.67
C ILE A 32 -5.48 0.82 -9.74
N ASP A 33 -4.77 -0.29 -9.93
CA ASP A 33 -5.16 -1.41 -10.77
C ASP A 33 -4.53 -2.65 -10.15
N ARG A 34 -5.35 -3.65 -9.82
CA ARG A 34 -4.96 -4.86 -9.06
C ARG A 34 -3.82 -5.63 -9.71
N TYR A 35 -3.60 -5.46 -11.01
CA TYR A 35 -2.59 -6.19 -11.77
C TYR A 35 -1.35 -5.35 -12.12
N ASN A 36 -1.24 -4.11 -11.64
CA ASN A 36 -0.13 -3.21 -11.96
C ASN A 36 0.74 -2.85 -10.74
N ALA A 37 1.90 -2.24 -11.03
CA ALA A 37 3.00 -1.96 -10.11
C ALA A 37 2.67 -1.11 -8.85
N ALA A 38 1.51 -0.47 -8.80
CA ALA A 38 1.06 0.39 -7.70
C ALA A 38 -0.08 -0.29 -6.91
N SER A 39 0.23 -1.46 -6.34
CA SER A 39 -0.69 -2.25 -5.52
C SER A 39 0.04 -2.71 -4.26
N PHE A 40 -0.52 -2.35 -3.10
CA PHE A 40 0.07 -2.58 -1.79
C PHE A 40 -0.95 -3.21 -0.83
N GLU A 41 -0.50 -4.12 0.03
CA GLU A 41 -1.28 -4.65 1.15
C GLU A 41 -0.67 -4.15 2.46
N VAL A 42 -1.49 -3.51 3.29
CA VAL A 42 -1.06 -2.83 4.52
C VAL A 42 -1.59 -3.61 5.70
N TRP A 43 -0.69 -4.08 6.57
CA TRP A 43 -1.01 -4.87 7.77
C TRP A 43 -0.53 -4.12 9.01
N ALA A 44 -1.45 -3.44 9.67
CA ALA A 44 -1.23 -2.81 10.97
C ALA A 44 -1.57 -3.79 12.10
N ASN A 45 -0.76 -4.83 12.26
CA ASN A 45 -0.95 -5.78 13.35
C ASN A 45 -0.45 -5.20 14.69
N SER A 46 -1.35 -5.11 15.67
CA SER A 46 -1.02 -4.62 17.00
C SER A 46 0.02 -5.47 17.75
N SER A 47 0.20 -6.75 17.39
CA SER A 47 1.20 -7.61 18.05
C SER A 47 2.63 -7.39 17.53
N SER A 48 2.81 -6.85 16.32
CA SER A 48 4.12 -6.68 15.69
C SER A 48 4.82 -5.39 16.10
N GLY A 49 4.06 -4.40 16.59
CA GLY A 49 4.60 -3.09 16.98
C GLY A 49 4.98 -2.17 15.81
N TYR A 50 4.58 -2.50 14.58
CA TYR A 50 4.77 -1.68 13.37
C TYR A 50 3.75 -2.05 12.29
N ILE A 51 3.60 -1.20 11.27
CA ILE A 51 2.77 -1.48 10.09
C ILE A 51 3.64 -2.16 9.04
N GLN A 52 3.23 -3.33 8.57
CA GLN A 52 3.86 -4.03 7.45
C GLN A 52 3.21 -3.59 6.15
N VAL A 53 4.01 -3.34 5.12
CA VAL A 53 3.52 -3.12 3.77
C VAL A 53 4.11 -4.19 2.86
N HIS A 54 3.23 -4.85 2.11
CA HIS A 54 3.56 -5.82 1.09
C HIS A 54 3.26 -5.20 -0.27
N GLN A 55 4.07 -5.52 -1.26
CA GLN A 55 3.83 -5.10 -2.64
C GLN A 55 3.32 -6.28 -3.45
N TRP A 56 2.41 -6.00 -4.38
CA TRP A 56 1.97 -6.99 -5.34
C TRP A 56 3.12 -7.42 -6.25
N GLU A 57 3.33 -8.73 -6.36
CA GLU A 57 4.28 -9.34 -7.27
C GLU A 57 3.48 -10.15 -8.31
N PHE A 58 3.75 -9.87 -9.59
CA PHE A 58 3.26 -10.71 -10.68
C PHE A 58 3.95 -12.07 -10.58
N GLY A 59 3.20 -13.17 -10.63
CA GLY A 59 3.81 -14.50 -10.56
C GLY A 59 4.45 -14.88 -11.90
N ASP A 60 5.58 -15.58 -11.86
CA ASP A 60 6.40 -15.91 -13.03
C ASP A 60 5.74 -16.88 -14.03
N ASN A 61 4.55 -17.40 -13.72
CA ASN A 61 3.82 -18.32 -14.59
C ASN A 61 2.63 -17.62 -15.25
N VAL A 62 2.48 -17.84 -16.56
CA VAL A 62 1.57 -17.17 -17.51
C VAL A 62 0.08 -17.23 -17.12
N GLU A 63 -0.29 -18.05 -16.12
CA GLU A 63 -1.66 -18.16 -15.58
C GLU A 63 -1.76 -17.89 -14.07
N SER A 64 -0.72 -17.36 -13.43
CA SER A 64 -0.75 -17.11 -11.99
C SER A 64 -1.45 -15.79 -11.68
N THR A 65 -2.54 -15.87 -10.93
CA THR A 65 -3.06 -14.74 -10.17
C THR A 65 -1.89 -14.21 -9.33
N GLY A 66 -1.52 -12.94 -9.50
CA GLY A 66 -0.44 -12.35 -8.71
C GLY A 66 -0.71 -12.48 -7.21
N LYS A 67 0.29 -12.22 -6.39
CA LYS A 67 0.17 -12.28 -4.93
C LYS A 67 0.94 -11.16 -4.27
N TYR A 68 0.51 -10.76 -3.09
CA TYR A 68 1.33 -9.94 -2.23
C TYR A 68 2.54 -10.75 -1.74
N GLY A 69 3.72 -10.24 -2.06
CA GLY A 69 4.99 -10.88 -1.73
C GLY A 69 5.36 -10.71 -0.25
N ARG A 70 6.67 -10.78 0.02
CA ARG A 70 7.20 -10.48 1.36
C ARG A 70 6.94 -9.02 1.73
N GLY A 71 6.95 -8.74 3.04
CA GLY A 71 6.88 -7.36 3.52
C GLY A 71 8.09 -6.57 3.02
N VAL A 72 7.82 -5.49 2.28
CA VAL A 72 8.84 -4.61 1.68
C VAL A 72 9.15 -3.41 2.58
N TYR A 73 8.18 -2.94 3.36
CA TYR A 73 8.34 -1.82 4.28
C TYR A 73 7.84 -2.14 5.69
N SER A 74 8.51 -1.57 6.69
CA SER A 74 8.17 -1.64 8.12
C SER A 74 8.02 -0.22 8.64
N LEU A 75 6.79 0.25 8.83
CA LEU A 75 6.51 1.63 9.25
C LEU A 75 6.41 1.68 10.77
N ARG A 76 7.40 2.31 11.40
CA ARG A 76 7.61 2.35 12.86
C ARG A 76 7.42 3.73 13.45
N SER A 77 7.30 4.74 12.59
CA SER A 77 7.19 6.15 12.95
C SER A 77 6.30 6.91 11.97
N TYR A 78 5.91 8.14 12.35
CA TYR A 78 5.23 9.07 11.44
C TYR A 78 6.06 9.35 10.19
N SER A 79 7.39 9.50 10.31
CA SER A 79 8.27 9.75 9.17
C SER A 79 8.25 8.59 8.18
N ASP A 80 8.22 7.34 8.66
CA ASP A 80 8.12 6.17 7.78
C ASP A 80 6.80 6.17 7.00
N VAL A 81 5.70 6.55 7.67
CA VAL A 81 4.40 6.71 7.01
C VAL A 81 4.42 7.80 5.96
N VAL A 82 5.04 8.96 6.24
CA VAL A 82 5.22 10.03 5.26
C VAL A 82 6.05 9.55 4.07
N HIS A 83 7.14 8.80 4.30
CA HIS A 83 7.93 8.21 3.22
C HIS A 83 7.10 7.22 2.38
N PHE A 84 6.29 6.38 3.01
CA PHE A 84 5.40 5.48 2.28
C PHE A 84 4.33 6.23 1.48
N CYS A 85 3.75 7.29 2.05
CA CYS A 85 2.85 8.18 1.32
C CYS A 85 3.52 8.81 0.09
N ASN A 86 4.77 9.28 0.22
CA ASN A 86 5.54 9.79 -0.92
C ASN A 86 5.79 8.72 -1.99
N ILE A 87 5.98 7.45 -1.61
CA ILE A 87 6.07 6.34 -2.55
C ILE A 87 4.73 6.19 -3.29
N MET A 88 3.60 6.16 -2.59
CA MET A 88 2.27 6.06 -3.21
C MET A 88 2.01 7.23 -4.16
N MET A 89 2.26 8.47 -3.73
CA MET A 89 2.11 9.66 -4.56
C MET A 89 2.99 9.59 -5.80
N SER A 90 4.25 9.19 -5.65
CA SER A 90 5.17 9.04 -6.78
C SER A 90 4.70 7.94 -7.71
N SER A 91 4.33 6.76 -7.19
CA SER A 91 3.80 5.65 -7.98
C SER A 91 2.55 6.05 -8.75
N ALA A 92 1.60 6.75 -8.11
CA ALA A 92 0.42 7.27 -8.79
C ALA A 92 0.81 8.28 -9.87
N ALA A 93 1.68 9.23 -9.54
CA ALA A 93 2.13 10.24 -10.45
C ALA A 93 2.79 9.59 -11.66
N ILE A 94 3.85 8.79 -11.53
CA ILE A 94 4.67 8.33 -12.67
C ILE A 94 4.30 6.94 -13.24
N ARG A 95 3.14 6.37 -12.90
CA ARG A 95 2.72 5.06 -13.45
C ARG A 95 2.52 5.08 -14.96
N ALA A 96 2.78 3.92 -15.58
CA ALA A 96 2.40 3.67 -16.96
C ALA A 96 0.88 3.83 -17.15
N ARG A 97 0.46 4.34 -18.31
CA ARG A 97 -0.96 4.56 -18.67
C ARG A 97 -1.75 5.51 -17.74
N ARG A 98 -1.07 6.39 -16.98
CA ARG A 98 -1.74 7.50 -16.29
C ARG A 98 -2.47 8.40 -17.29
N ARG A 99 -3.63 8.93 -16.91
CA ARG A 99 -4.30 10.00 -17.67
C ARG A 99 -3.62 11.33 -17.32
N ILE A 100 -3.47 12.21 -18.32
CA ILE A 100 -2.97 13.60 -18.14
C ILE A 100 -4.11 14.44 -17.58
#